data_AF-A0A6P5TL76-F1
#
_entry.id   AF-A0A6P5TL76-F1
#
_cell.length_a   1.000
_cell.length_b   1.000
_cell.length_c   1.000
_cell.angle_alpha   90.00
_cell.angle_beta   90.00
_cell.angle_gamma   90.00
#
_symmetry.space_group_name_H-M   'P 1'
#
loop_
_entity.id
_entity.type
_entity.pdbx_description
1 polymer ?
#
loop_
_entity_poly.entity_id
_entity_poly.type
_entity_poly.pdbx_seq_one_letter_code
_entity_poly.pdbx_strand_id
1 'polypeptide(L)'
;MNPVAQQHAEVALETHDSVRKKDQVLKEFKIYRWSPDHPNNKPYLHSYFVDLSNCGPMVLDALQKIKAEDDSSFSYRRSCREGICGSCSMNIDGTNTVACLRPIDADTSKPTTITPLPHMFVIKDLVVDLTNFYQQLVMQIHRKVLMER
;
A
#
# COMPACT_ATOMS: atom_id res chain seq x y z
N MET A 1 14.58 33.45 -29.01
CA MET A 1 13.35 32.85 -28.43
C MET A 1 12.42 34.01 -28.07
N ASN A 2 11.14 33.94 -28.43
CA ASN A 2 10.21 35.05 -28.23
C ASN A 2 9.78 35.12 -26.74
N PRO A 3 10.08 36.21 -26.01
CA PRO A 3 9.77 36.34 -24.58
C PRO A 3 8.29 36.16 -24.25
N VAL A 4 7.41 36.56 -25.18
CA VAL A 4 5.95 36.48 -25.03
C VAL A 4 5.46 35.03 -25.01
N ALA A 5 6.08 34.15 -25.79
CA ALA A 5 5.73 32.73 -25.82
C ALA A 5 6.11 31.99 -24.52
N GLN A 6 7.20 32.42 -23.86
CA GLN A 6 7.62 31.88 -22.56
C GLN A 6 6.66 32.31 -21.45
N GLN A 7 6.21 33.58 -21.49
CA GLN A 7 5.28 34.12 -20.51
C GLN A 7 3.87 33.50 -20.62
N HIS A 8 3.39 33.20 -21.83
CA HIS A 8 2.15 32.46 -22.01
C HIS A 8 2.24 30.99 -21.54
N ALA A 9 3.40 30.34 -21.72
CA ALA A 9 3.62 28.98 -21.24
C ALA A 9 3.69 28.89 -19.71
N GLU A 10 4.32 29.87 -19.06
CA GLU A 10 4.41 29.98 -17.61
C GLU A 10 3.04 30.26 -16.98
N VAL A 11 2.27 31.20 -17.53
CA VAL A 11 0.90 31.48 -17.08
C VAL A 11 -0.03 30.28 -17.29
N ALA A 12 0.14 29.51 -18.37
CA ALA A 12 -0.62 28.28 -18.61
C ALA A 12 -0.29 27.19 -17.58
N LEU A 13 0.99 27.01 -17.24
CA LEU A 13 1.42 26.07 -16.20
C LEU A 13 0.91 26.48 -14.81
N GLU A 14 0.99 27.76 -14.47
CA GLU A 14 0.47 28.31 -13.21
C GLU A 14 -1.05 28.16 -13.08
N THR A 15 -1.79 28.38 -14.17
CA THR A 15 -3.25 28.16 -14.19
C THR A 15 -3.61 26.66 -14.12
N HIS A 16 -2.83 25.78 -14.74
CA HIS A 16 -3.05 24.33 -14.62
C HIS A 16 -2.76 23.80 -13.21
N ASP A 17 -1.71 24.26 -12.54
CA ASP A 17 -1.38 23.84 -11.16
C ASP A 17 -2.37 24.40 -10.13
N SER A 18 -2.84 25.64 -10.31
CA SER A 18 -3.84 26.25 -9.42
C SER A 18 -5.24 25.66 -9.58
N VAL A 19 -5.61 25.16 -10.78
CA VAL A 19 -6.84 24.37 -10.98
C VAL A 19 -6.71 22.98 -10.35
N ARG A 20 -5.56 22.29 -10.49
CA ARG A 20 -5.33 20.97 -9.86
C ARG A 20 -5.42 20.99 -8.33
N LYS A 21 -4.95 22.07 -7.68
CA LYS A 21 -4.97 22.19 -6.21
C LYS A 21 -6.36 22.32 -5.60
N LYS A 22 -7.39 22.70 -6.37
CA LYS A 22 -8.69 23.09 -5.83
C LYS A 22 -9.62 21.90 -5.55
N ASP A 23 -9.34 20.72 -6.13
CA ASP A 23 -10.17 19.51 -6.02
C ASP A 23 -9.43 18.30 -5.39
N GLN A 24 -8.29 18.52 -4.71
CA GLN A 24 -7.52 17.43 -4.11
C GLN A 24 -8.26 16.84 -2.90
N VAL A 25 -8.73 15.60 -3.05
CA VAL A 25 -9.34 14.84 -1.97
C VAL A 25 -8.26 14.00 -1.31
N LEU A 26 -7.62 14.57 -0.28
CA LEU A 26 -6.53 13.89 0.43
C LEU A 26 -7.09 12.89 1.44
N LYS A 27 -6.67 11.62 1.33
CA LYS A 27 -6.96 10.54 2.27
C LYS A 27 -5.70 10.18 3.05
N GLU A 28 -5.85 10.09 4.38
CA GLU A 28 -4.77 9.64 5.26
C GLU A 28 -4.70 8.10 5.30
N PHE A 29 -3.50 7.56 5.11
CA PHE A 29 -3.16 6.16 5.31
C PHE A 29 -2.12 6.03 6.43
N LYS A 30 -2.48 5.36 7.52
CA LYS A 30 -1.58 5.04 8.64
C LYS A 30 -0.98 3.67 8.44
N ILE A 31 0.29 3.63 8.02
CA ILE A 31 0.95 2.39 7.60
C ILE A 31 2.00 1.99 8.64
N TYR A 32 1.99 0.71 9.02
CA TYR A 32 3.02 0.10 9.84
C TYR A 32 4.39 0.17 9.17
N ARG A 33 5.39 0.67 9.90
CA ARG A 33 6.78 0.79 9.47
C ARG A 33 7.71 0.11 10.45
N TRP A 34 8.63 -0.68 9.92
CA TRP A 34 9.75 -1.26 10.65
C TRP A 34 10.82 -1.72 9.66
N SER A 35 12.10 -1.48 9.97
CA SER A 35 13.22 -1.89 9.12
C SER A 35 14.23 -2.76 9.89
N PRO A 36 14.69 -3.88 9.32
CA PRO A 36 15.75 -4.69 9.92
C PRO A 36 17.11 -3.96 9.96
N ASP A 37 17.28 -2.92 9.13
CA ASP A 37 18.50 -2.09 9.11
C ASP A 37 18.71 -1.33 10.44
N HIS A 38 17.63 -1.12 11.19
CA HIS A 38 17.63 -0.43 12.49
C HIS A 38 16.82 -1.25 13.51
N PRO A 39 17.35 -2.40 13.97
CA PRO A 39 16.59 -3.37 14.75
C PRO A 39 16.14 -2.85 16.13
N ASN A 40 16.83 -1.84 16.67
CA ASN A 40 16.50 -1.22 17.95
C ASN A 40 15.31 -0.25 17.85
N ASN A 41 14.90 0.14 16.63
CA ASN A 41 13.77 1.02 16.45
C ASN A 41 12.48 0.23 16.62
N LYS A 42 11.62 0.70 17.53
CA LYS A 42 10.29 0.12 17.71
C LYS A 42 9.46 0.37 16.46
N PRO A 43 8.60 -0.58 16.07
CA PRO A 43 7.63 -0.35 15.00
C PRO A 43 6.73 0.84 15.31
N TYR A 44 6.34 1.56 14.27
CA TYR A 44 5.49 2.74 14.39
C TYR A 44 4.50 2.81 13.23
N LEU A 45 3.45 3.62 13.39
CA LEU A 45 2.55 3.99 12.31
C LEU A 45 3.02 5.31 11.70
N HIS A 46 3.21 5.32 10.38
CA HIS A 46 3.51 6.53 9.63
C HIS A 46 2.29 6.94 8.81
N SER A 47 1.95 8.24 8.85
CA SER A 47 0.84 8.79 8.09
C SER A 47 1.31 9.26 6.72
N TYR A 48 0.66 8.76 5.67
CA TYR A 48 0.79 9.22 4.29
C TYR A 48 -0.51 9.87 3.85
N PHE A 49 -0.43 10.89 3.00
CA PHE A 49 -1.60 11.59 2.47
C PHE A 49 -1.64 11.41 0.95
N VAL A 50 -2.65 10.69 0.48
CA VAL A 50 -2.80 10.36 -0.93
C VAL A 50 -3.98 11.12 -1.51
N ASP A 51 -3.76 11.79 -2.64
CA ASP A 51 -4.82 12.43 -3.42
C ASP A 51 -5.65 11.38 -4.16
N LEU A 52 -6.91 11.20 -3.75
CA LEU A 52 -7.82 10.22 -4.33
C LEU A 52 -8.24 10.57 -5.75
N SER A 53 -8.14 11.85 -6.17
CA SER A 53 -8.50 12.27 -7.53
C SER A 53 -7.55 11.71 -8.59
N ASN A 54 -6.33 11.35 -8.19
CA ASN A 54 -5.26 10.85 -9.06
C ASN A 54 -4.74 9.46 -8.64
N CYS A 55 -5.53 8.73 -7.85
CA CYS A 55 -5.23 7.39 -7.36
C CYS A 55 -6.25 6.39 -7.89
N GLY A 56 -5.80 5.14 -8.13
CA GLY A 56 -6.73 4.04 -8.40
C GLY A 56 -7.64 3.75 -7.20
N PRO A 57 -8.75 3.02 -7.41
CA PRO A 57 -9.79 2.84 -6.40
C PRO A 57 -9.41 1.86 -5.29
N MET A 58 -8.37 1.04 -5.48
CA MET A 58 -8.00 -0.02 -4.53
C MET A 58 -6.86 0.42 -3.60
N VAL A 59 -6.82 -0.14 -2.39
CA VAL A 59 -5.75 0.17 -1.43
C VAL A 59 -4.37 -0.15 -2.01
N LEU A 60 -4.24 -1.19 -2.84
CA LEU A 60 -2.99 -1.49 -3.54
C LEU A 60 -2.51 -0.32 -4.43
N ASP A 61 -3.42 0.44 -5.05
CA ASP A 61 -3.06 1.58 -5.89
C ASP A 61 -2.48 2.71 -5.02
N ALA A 62 -3.08 2.97 -3.86
CA ALA A 62 -2.54 3.92 -2.88
C ALA A 62 -1.14 3.50 -2.39
N LEU A 63 -0.93 2.22 -2.07
CA LEU A 63 0.38 1.71 -1.66
C LEU A 63 1.45 1.83 -2.78
N GLN A 64 1.05 1.66 -4.04
CA GLN A 64 1.93 1.87 -5.19
C GLN A 64 2.30 3.33 -5.34
N LYS A 65 1.32 4.22 -5.20
CA LYS A 65 1.52 5.66 -5.30
C LYS A 65 2.44 6.19 -4.20
N ILE A 66 2.18 5.82 -2.94
CA ILE A 66 3.03 6.16 -1.79
C ILE A 66 4.48 5.72 -2.05
N LYS A 67 4.69 4.49 -2.53
CA LYS A 67 6.05 4.00 -2.81
C LYS A 67 6.73 4.75 -3.96
N ALA A 68 5.97 5.15 -4.97
CA ALA A 68 6.51 5.78 -6.17
C ALA A 68 6.81 7.28 -5.96
N GLU A 69 5.96 7.97 -5.20
CA GLU A 69 5.97 9.43 -5.10
C GLU A 69 6.48 9.94 -3.75
N ASP A 70 6.18 9.26 -2.64
CA ASP A 70 6.47 9.74 -1.29
C ASP A 70 7.68 9.05 -0.64
N ASP A 71 7.71 7.71 -0.63
CA ASP A 71 8.71 6.92 0.09
C ASP A 71 9.09 5.63 -0.64
N SER A 72 10.18 5.68 -1.39
CA SER A 72 10.71 4.52 -2.11
C SER A 72 11.24 3.41 -1.20
N SER A 73 11.52 3.69 0.09
CA SER A 73 12.02 2.69 1.06
C SER A 73 10.92 1.76 1.57
N PHE A 74 9.65 2.17 1.46
CA PHE A 74 8.48 1.42 1.90
C PHE A 74 8.34 0.08 1.16
N SER A 75 8.15 -1.00 1.92
CA SER A 75 8.16 -2.37 1.40
C SER A 75 6.85 -3.13 1.63
N TYR A 76 6.33 -3.77 0.57
CA TYR A 76 5.16 -4.65 0.60
C TYR A 76 5.23 -5.66 -0.56
N ARG A 77 4.48 -6.77 -0.47
CA ARG A 77 4.40 -7.78 -1.53
C ARG A 77 3.19 -7.52 -2.46
N ARG A 78 3.39 -7.72 -3.76
CA ARG A 78 2.35 -7.62 -4.80
C ARG A 78 2.72 -8.41 -6.05
N SER A 79 1.72 -8.93 -6.76
CA SER A 79 1.89 -9.62 -8.05
C SER A 79 0.68 -9.43 -8.98
N CYS A 80 -0.35 -10.29 -8.89
CA CYS A 80 -1.43 -10.40 -9.91
C CYS A 80 -2.41 -9.22 -10.04
N ARG A 81 -2.59 -8.42 -8.98
CA ARG A 81 -3.59 -7.33 -8.88
C ARG A 81 -5.08 -7.72 -9.02
N GLU A 82 -5.41 -9.00 -9.08
CA GLU A 82 -6.78 -9.51 -9.24
C GLU A 82 -7.20 -10.49 -8.14
N GLY A 83 -6.41 -10.56 -7.06
CA GLY A 83 -6.71 -11.34 -5.85
C GLY A 83 -6.36 -12.82 -5.92
N ILE A 84 -6.00 -13.37 -7.07
CA ILE A 84 -5.77 -14.83 -7.21
C ILE A 84 -4.49 -15.33 -6.52
N CYS A 85 -3.42 -14.54 -6.51
CA CYS A 85 -2.12 -14.98 -5.98
C CYS A 85 -1.96 -14.85 -4.46
N GLY A 86 -2.85 -14.10 -3.78
CA GLY A 86 -2.73 -13.82 -2.34
C GLY A 86 -1.50 -13.00 -1.89
N SER A 87 -0.62 -12.54 -2.80
CA SER A 87 0.66 -11.91 -2.41
C SER A 87 0.53 -10.61 -1.61
N CYS A 88 -0.54 -9.83 -1.81
CA CYS A 88 -0.78 -8.57 -1.11
C CYS A 88 -1.73 -8.71 0.08
N SER A 89 -1.68 -9.86 0.75
CA SER A 89 -2.44 -10.12 1.98
C SER A 89 -1.87 -9.29 3.13
N MET A 90 -2.72 -8.51 3.79
CA MET A 90 -2.38 -7.64 4.92
C MET A 90 -3.64 -7.33 5.73
N ASN A 91 -3.48 -6.64 6.86
CA ASN A 91 -4.61 -6.17 7.65
C ASN A 91 -4.93 -4.71 7.30
N ILE A 92 -6.16 -4.45 6.88
CA ILE A 92 -6.66 -3.12 6.51
C ILE A 92 -7.89 -2.82 7.36
N ASP A 93 -7.81 -1.77 8.18
CA ASP A 93 -8.85 -1.37 9.15
C ASP A 93 -9.32 -2.54 10.04
N GLY A 94 -8.36 -3.33 10.54
CA GLY A 94 -8.63 -4.49 11.40
C GLY A 94 -9.05 -5.75 10.64
N THR A 95 -9.28 -5.69 9.33
CA THR A 95 -9.71 -6.84 8.52
C THR A 95 -8.56 -7.40 7.69
N ASN A 96 -8.30 -8.71 7.79
CA ASN A 96 -7.34 -9.39 6.93
C ASN A 96 -7.93 -9.56 5.53
N THR A 97 -7.28 -8.98 4.53
CA THR A 97 -7.74 -9.01 3.13
C THR A 97 -6.57 -8.84 2.16
N VAL A 98 -6.84 -8.94 0.86
CA VAL A 98 -5.87 -8.60 -0.19
C VAL A 98 -6.04 -7.14 -0.61
N ALA A 99 -4.96 -6.36 -0.57
CA ALA A 99 -5.01 -4.93 -0.88
C ALA A 99 -5.50 -4.63 -2.31
N CYS A 100 -5.33 -5.57 -3.25
CA CYS A 100 -5.77 -5.40 -4.64
C CYS A 100 -7.28 -5.51 -4.85
N LEU A 101 -8.03 -6.08 -3.90
CA LEU A 101 -9.49 -6.17 -3.96
C LEU A 101 -10.17 -5.37 -2.85
N ARG A 102 -9.41 -4.64 -2.02
CA ARG A 102 -9.96 -3.78 -0.98
C ARG A 102 -10.13 -2.37 -1.54
N PRO A 103 -11.37 -1.87 -1.72
CA PRO A 103 -11.59 -0.49 -2.13
C PRO A 103 -11.12 0.47 -1.03
N ILE A 104 -10.59 1.62 -1.45
CA ILE A 104 -10.29 2.74 -0.55
C ILE A 104 -11.60 3.30 -0.01
N ASP A 105 -11.63 3.59 1.29
CA ASP A 105 -12.74 4.33 1.89
C ASP A 105 -12.65 5.82 1.51
N ALA A 106 -13.66 6.30 0.80
CA ALA A 106 -13.76 7.69 0.33
C ALA A 106 -14.00 8.69 1.48
N ASP A 107 -14.39 8.24 2.68
CA ASP A 107 -14.51 9.12 3.86
C ASP A 107 -13.13 9.60 4.31
N THR A 108 -12.72 10.81 3.92
CA THR A 108 -11.42 11.40 4.29
C THR A 108 -11.35 11.84 5.75
N SER A 109 -12.45 11.86 6.49
CA SER A 109 -12.44 12.22 7.91
C SER A 109 -11.77 11.17 8.80
N LYS A 110 -11.63 9.93 8.30
CA LYS A 110 -11.01 8.81 9.01
C LYS A 110 -9.78 8.30 8.26
N PRO A 111 -8.67 8.05 8.97
CA PRO A 111 -7.51 7.39 8.37
C PRO A 111 -7.80 5.91 8.12
N THR A 112 -7.29 5.40 7.01
CA THR A 112 -7.21 3.95 6.78
C THR A 112 -5.94 3.41 7.41
N THR A 113 -6.05 2.44 8.32
CA THR A 113 -4.91 1.84 9.01
C THR A 113 -4.50 0.54 8.34
N ILE A 114 -3.23 0.41 7.99
CA ILE A 114 -2.68 -0.75 7.29
C ILE A 114 -1.54 -1.34 8.13
N THR A 115 -1.70 -2.60 8.51
CA THR A 115 -0.72 -3.35 9.29
C THR A 115 -0.41 -4.69 8.62
N PRO A 116 0.73 -5.33 8.96
CA PRO A 116 1.06 -6.65 8.44
C PRO A 116 0.02 -7.69 8.89
N LEU A 117 0.07 -8.89 8.33
CA LEU A 117 -0.77 -9.98 8.82
C LEU A 117 -0.50 -10.22 10.32
N PRO A 118 -1.54 -10.34 11.15
CA PRO A 118 -1.38 -10.50 12.59
C PRO A 118 -0.72 -11.84 12.91
N HIS A 119 0.01 -11.89 14.04
CA HIS A 119 0.72 -13.08 14.54
C HIS A 119 1.80 -13.64 13.60
N MET A 120 2.29 -12.86 12.63
CA MET A 120 3.41 -13.24 11.78
C MET A 120 4.67 -12.45 12.15
N PHE A 121 5.84 -13.03 11.91
CA PHE A 121 7.10 -12.30 12.03
C PHE A 121 7.26 -11.33 10.85
N VAL A 122 7.51 -10.06 11.17
CA VAL A 122 7.73 -9.02 10.16
C VAL A 122 9.19 -9.04 9.71
N ILE A 123 9.41 -9.10 8.39
CA ILE A 123 10.73 -9.01 7.76
C ILE A 123 11.11 -7.55 7.48
N LYS A 124 10.15 -6.75 6.98
CA LYS A 124 10.27 -5.29 6.76
C LYS A 124 8.90 -4.72 6.42
N ASP A 125 8.49 -3.63 7.06
CA ASP A 125 7.22 -2.95 6.83
C ASP A 125 6.02 -3.93 6.78
N LEU A 126 5.35 -4.08 5.63
CA LEU A 126 4.21 -4.99 5.44
C LEU A 126 4.61 -6.38 4.94
N VAL A 127 5.89 -6.68 4.85
CA VAL A 127 6.42 -7.98 4.41
C VAL A 127 6.59 -8.89 5.62
N VAL A 128 5.88 -10.01 5.63
CA VAL A 128 5.95 -11.03 6.68
C VAL A 128 6.64 -12.31 6.21
N ASP A 129 7.20 -13.05 7.16
CA ASP A 129 7.70 -14.40 6.94
C ASP A 129 6.53 -15.40 6.86
N LEU A 130 6.43 -16.10 5.73
CA LEU A 130 5.41 -17.11 5.46
C LEU A 130 5.98 -18.53 5.46
N THR A 131 7.25 -18.71 5.79
CA THR A 131 7.96 -20.01 5.70
C THR A 131 7.27 -21.08 6.54
N ASN A 132 6.98 -20.78 7.82
CA ASN A 132 6.30 -21.70 8.72
C ASN A 132 4.88 -22.04 8.22
N PHE A 133 4.16 -21.05 7.68
CA PHE A 133 2.83 -21.26 7.10
C PHE A 133 2.88 -22.26 5.93
N TYR A 134 3.82 -22.09 4.99
CA TYR A 134 3.96 -23.01 3.86
C TYR A 134 4.36 -24.41 4.29
N GLN A 135 5.26 -24.55 5.27
CA GLN A 135 5.64 -25.85 5.82
C GLN A 135 4.42 -26.60 6.37
N GLN A 136 3.58 -25.92 7.15
CA GLN A 136 2.35 -26.52 7.69
C GLN A 136 1.36 -26.92 6.59
N LEU A 137 1.18 -26.06 5.58
CA LEU A 137 0.31 -26.35 4.44
C LEU A 137 0.76 -27.62 3.69
N VAL A 138 2.05 -27.73 3.39
CA VAL A 138 2.62 -28.90 2.72
C VAL A 138 2.41 -30.17 3.56
N MET A 139 2.67 -30.11 4.87
CA MET A 139 2.44 -31.23 5.78
C MET A 139 0.97 -31.66 5.83
N GLN A 140 0.05 -30.69 5.82
CA GLN A 140 -1.39 -30.95 5.86
C GLN A 140 -1.89 -31.58 4.55
N ILE A 141 -1.42 -31.10 3.41
CA ILE A 141 -1.72 -31.68 2.09
C ILE A 141 -1.17 -33.11 2.02
N HIS A 142 0.09 -33.31 2.44
CA HIS A 142 0.70 -34.64 2.47
C HIS A 142 -0.11 -35.63 3.32
N ARG A 143 -0.54 -35.21 4.52
CA ARG A 143 -1.38 -36.04 5.39
C ARG A 143 -2.73 -36.38 4.74
N LYS A 144 -3.38 -35.44 4.05
CA LYS A 144 -4.63 -35.71 3.33
C LYS A 144 -4.42 -36.74 2.21
N VAL A 145 -3.39 -36.56 1.38
CA VAL A 145 -3.08 -37.49 0.28
C VAL A 145 -2.78 -38.91 0.79
N LEU A 146 -2.14 -39.04 1.95
CA LEU A 146 -1.90 -40.35 2.58
C LEU A 146 -3.15 -41.00 3.15
N MET A 147 -4.16 -40.23 3.58
CA MET A 147 -5.42 -40.77 4.11
C MET A 147 -6.46 -41.11 3.03
N GLU A 148 -6.30 -40.58 1.82
CA GLU A 148 -7.15 -40.86 0.66
C GLU A 148 -6.61 -42.02 -0.21
N ARG A 149 -5.55 -42.70 0.24
CA ARG A 149 -5.00 -43.94 -0.33
C ARG A 149 -5.32 -45.11 0.58
#